data_AF-A0AAE1K8Z1-F1
#
_entry.id   AF-A0AAE1K8Z1-F1
#
_cell.length_a   1.000
_cell.length_b   1.000
_cell.length_c   1.000
_cell.angle_alpha   90.00
_cell.angle_beta   90.00
_cell.angle_gamma   90.00
#
_symmetry.space_group_name_H-M   'P 1'
#
loop_
_entity.id
_entity.type
_entity.pdbx_description
1 polymer ?
#
loop_
_entity_poly.entity_id
_entity_poly.type
_entity_poly.pdbx_seq_one_letter_code
_entity_poly.pdbx_strand_id
1 'polypeptide(L)'
;MASGSLKSILAAAVQGVTEARARIFGHVLNPTGKRSTHKLLRKKLIGEKVVQWYPYDIQRDDPLVMAQQEQDFLMMLLLTFGTIESVCQSQFQTFGKPVIF
;
A
#
# COMPACT_ATOMS: atom_id res chain seq x y z
N MET A 1 -12.46 45.43 -43.73
CA MET A 1 -11.14 45.29 -43.11
C MET A 1 -11.11 45.56 -41.58
N ALA A 2 -12.06 46.30 -40.98
CA ALA A 2 -12.00 46.67 -39.54
C ALA A 2 -12.45 45.59 -38.53
N SER A 3 -13.26 44.60 -38.94
CA SER A 3 -13.83 43.60 -38.02
C SER A 3 -12.83 42.57 -37.48
N GLY A 4 -11.69 42.38 -38.15
CA GLY A 4 -10.63 41.46 -37.70
C GLY A 4 -9.78 42.00 -36.54
N SER A 5 -9.54 43.31 -36.50
CA SER A 5 -8.76 43.99 -35.45
C SER A 5 -9.50 44.01 -34.11
N LEU A 6 -10.81 44.24 -34.12
CA LEU A 6 -11.62 44.20 -32.88
C LEU A 6 -11.62 42.80 -32.25
N LYS A 7 -11.61 41.73 -33.05
CA LYS A 7 -11.57 40.35 -32.56
C LYS A 7 -10.23 39.99 -31.93
N SER A 8 -9.10 40.48 -32.45
CA SER A 8 -7.78 40.20 -31.87
C SER A 8 -7.59 40.91 -30.53
N ILE A 9 -8.06 42.15 -30.41
CA ILE A 9 -8.05 42.91 -29.14
C ILE A 9 -8.91 42.19 -28.09
N LEU A 10 -10.10 41.74 -28.47
CA LEU A 10 -10.97 40.97 -27.57
C LEU A 10 -10.31 39.67 -27.12
N ALA A 11 -9.67 38.93 -28.03
CA ALA A 11 -8.99 37.68 -27.70
C ALA A 11 -7.82 37.89 -26.72
N ALA A 12 -7.02 38.95 -26.90
CA ALA A 12 -5.94 39.30 -25.99
C ALA A 12 -6.47 39.70 -24.59
N ALA A 13 -7.55 40.48 -24.53
CA ALA A 13 -8.18 40.86 -23.27
C ALA A 13 -8.70 39.63 -22.51
N VAL A 14 -9.33 38.67 -23.20
CA VAL A 14 -9.81 37.42 -22.59
C VAL A 14 -8.65 36.61 -22.02
N GLN A 15 -7.52 36.49 -22.74
CA GLN A 15 -6.34 35.81 -22.21
C GLN A 15 -5.80 36.47 -20.95
N GLY A 16 -5.65 37.81 -20.94
CA GLY A 16 -5.21 38.56 -19.77
C GLY A 16 -6.12 38.38 -18.54
N VAL A 17 -7.44 38.33 -18.73
CA VAL A 17 -8.39 38.04 -17.64
C VAL A 17 -8.23 36.62 -17.12
N THR A 18 -8.03 35.64 -18.01
CA THR A 18 -7.82 34.24 -17.58
C THR A 18 -6.52 34.05 -16.82
N GLU A 19 -5.46 34.78 -17.19
CA GLU A 19 -4.18 34.79 -16.47
C GLU A 19 -4.30 35.47 -15.11
N ALA A 20 -4.97 36.63 -15.03
CA ALA A 20 -5.22 37.33 -13.77
C ALA A 20 -6.03 36.45 -12.81
N ARG A 21 -7.09 35.78 -13.31
CA ARG A 21 -7.87 34.81 -12.54
C ARG A 21 -7.00 33.66 -12.04
N ALA A 22 -6.15 33.11 -12.90
CA ALA A 22 -5.24 32.03 -12.54
C ALA A 22 -4.29 32.45 -11.41
N ARG A 23 -3.77 33.68 -11.46
CA ARG A 23 -2.91 34.25 -10.42
C ARG A 23 -3.65 34.50 -9.10
N ILE A 24 -4.89 35.02 -9.15
CA ILE A 24 -5.68 35.32 -7.95
C ILE A 24 -6.08 34.04 -7.20
N PHE A 25 -6.55 33.03 -7.92
CA PHE A 25 -7.10 31.80 -7.31
C PHE A 25 -6.11 30.63 -7.28
N GLY A 26 -4.85 30.85 -7.68
CA GLY A 26 -3.83 29.82 -7.73
C GLY A 26 -4.15 28.69 -8.71
N HIS A 27 -4.86 28.98 -9.81
CA HIS A 27 -5.13 28.00 -10.85
C HIS A 27 -3.92 27.87 -11.79
N VAL A 28 -3.58 26.65 -12.17
CA VAL A 28 -2.55 26.41 -13.18
C VAL A 28 -3.16 26.54 -14.58
N LEU A 29 -2.70 27.53 -15.34
CA LEU A 29 -3.11 27.76 -16.73
C LEU A 29 -2.15 27.06 -17.70
N ASN A 30 -2.68 26.35 -18.69
CA ASN A 30 -1.89 25.61 -19.68
C ASN A 30 -2.33 25.99 -21.10
N PRO A 31 -1.71 27.02 -21.70
CA PRO A 31 -2.11 27.52 -23.01
C PRO A 31 -1.78 26.53 -24.13
N THR A 32 -0.81 25.64 -23.91
CA THR A 32 -0.35 24.63 -24.88
C THR A 32 -1.26 23.40 -24.92
N GLY A 33 -2.17 23.22 -23.95
CA GLY A 33 -3.11 22.09 -23.89
C GLY A 33 -2.47 20.71 -23.69
N LYS A 34 -1.15 20.62 -23.50
CA LYS A 34 -0.43 19.35 -23.30
C LYS A 34 -0.78 18.73 -21.96
N ARG A 35 -0.67 17.41 -21.82
CA ARG A 35 -0.94 16.73 -20.54
C ARG A 35 0.08 17.17 -19.48
N SER A 36 -0.41 17.81 -18.42
CA SER A 36 0.36 18.19 -17.23
C SER A 36 0.13 17.20 -16.08
N THR A 37 1.12 17.06 -15.21
CA THR A 37 1.05 16.25 -13.97
C THR A 37 0.10 16.83 -12.92
N HIS A 38 -0.45 18.02 -13.14
CA HIS A 38 -1.40 18.68 -12.23
C HIS A 38 -2.64 17.81 -11.87
N LYS A 39 -3.04 16.86 -12.74
CA LYS A 39 -4.10 15.87 -12.42
C LYS A 39 -3.68 14.87 -11.35
N LEU A 40 -2.41 14.51 -11.30
CA LEU A 40 -1.89 13.57 -10.30
C LEU A 40 -1.78 14.25 -8.94
N LEU A 41 -1.24 15.47 -8.92
CA LEU A 41 -1.01 16.26 -7.70
C LEU A 41 -2.30 16.65 -6.98
N ARG A 42 -3.40 16.85 -7.70
CA ARG A 42 -4.70 17.21 -7.10
C ARG A 42 -5.47 16.02 -6.51
N LYS A 43 -4.98 14.79 -6.68
CA LYS A 43 -5.59 13.63 -6.03
C LYS A 43 -5.19 13.67 -4.55
N LYS A 44 -6.17 13.57 -3.65
CA LYS A 44 -5.87 13.39 -2.21
C LYS A 44 -5.07 12.11 -2.02
N LEU A 45 -4.04 12.15 -1.19
CA LEU A 45 -3.27 10.96 -0.82
C LEU A 45 -4.20 9.98 -0.08
N ILE A 46 -4.16 8.72 -0.49
CA ILE A 46 -5.09 7.67 0.00
C ILE A 46 -4.38 6.72 0.99
N GLY A 47 -3.05 6.85 1.16
CA GLY A 47 -2.22 5.91 1.92
C GLY A 47 -2.70 5.67 3.34
N GLU A 48 -3.02 6.73 4.09
CA GLU A 48 -3.48 6.60 5.48
C GLU A 48 -4.78 5.78 5.60
N LYS A 49 -5.73 6.02 4.70
CA LYS A 49 -6.99 5.25 4.65
C LYS A 49 -6.77 3.79 4.28
N VAL A 50 -5.75 3.50 3.47
CA VAL A 50 -5.41 2.12 3.06
C VAL A 50 -4.70 1.38 4.19
N VAL A 51 -3.83 2.06 4.94
CA VAL A 51 -3.15 1.48 6.11
C VAL A 51 -4.16 1.11 7.21
N GLN A 52 -5.20 1.93 7.40
CA GLN A 52 -6.29 1.68 8.35
C GLN A 52 -7.26 0.57 7.92
N TRP A 53 -6.96 -0.19 6.86
CA TRP A 53 -7.81 -1.28 6.40
C TRP A 53 -7.94 -2.40 7.44
N TYR A 54 -6.85 -2.72 8.15
CA TYR A 54 -6.89 -3.63 9.29
C TYR A 54 -6.86 -2.84 10.59
N PRO A 55 -7.70 -3.21 11.57
CA PRO A 55 -7.70 -2.57 12.88
C PRO A 55 -6.35 -2.76 13.57
N TYR A 56 -6.05 -1.85 14.48
CA TYR A 56 -4.83 -1.93 15.29
C TYR A 56 -4.84 -3.17 16.19
N ASP A 57 -3.76 -3.93 16.14
CA ASP A 57 -3.59 -5.11 16.99
C ASP A 57 -2.94 -4.73 18.32
N ILE A 58 -3.78 -4.46 19.32
CA ILE A 58 -3.37 -4.04 20.66
C ILE A 58 -2.49 -5.10 21.34
N GLN A 59 -2.68 -6.38 20.99
CA GLN A 59 -1.96 -7.49 21.63
C GLN A 59 -0.47 -7.49 21.33
N ARG A 60 -0.05 -6.81 20.26
CA ARG A 60 1.37 -6.70 19.87
C ARG A 60 2.18 -5.77 20.76
N ASP A 61 1.53 -4.85 21.48
CA ASP A 61 2.24 -3.89 22.33
C ASP A 61 2.55 -4.47 23.72
N ASP A 62 1.76 -5.44 24.17
CA ASP A 62 1.87 -6.02 25.50
C ASP A 62 2.98 -7.09 25.52
N PRO A 63 4.14 -6.83 26.16
CA PRO A 63 5.28 -7.75 26.12
C PRO A 63 4.99 -9.09 26.80
N LEU A 64 4.06 -9.12 27.76
CA LEU A 64 3.65 -10.34 28.44
C LEU A 64 2.81 -11.26 27.53
N VAL A 65 1.89 -10.68 26.74
CA VAL A 65 1.02 -11.44 25.82
C VAL A 65 1.85 -12.02 24.68
N MET A 66 2.76 -11.22 24.13
CA MET A 66 3.69 -11.69 23.09
C MET A 66 4.59 -12.83 23.58
N ALA A 67 5.18 -12.71 24.78
CA ALA A 67 6.02 -13.76 25.35
C ALA A 67 5.25 -15.06 25.62
N GLN A 68 3.99 -14.97 26.04
CA GLN A 68 3.13 -16.15 26.25
C GLN A 68 2.82 -16.86 24.92
N GLN A 69 2.43 -16.11 23.89
CA GLN A 69 2.15 -16.68 22.56
C GLN A 69 3.38 -17.39 21.99
N GLU A 70 4.58 -16.82 22.14
CA GLU A 70 5.82 -17.46 21.72
C GLU A 70 6.09 -18.76 22.47
N GLN A 71 5.87 -18.79 23.79
CA GLN A 71 6.02 -20.00 24.60
C GLN A 71 5.04 -21.09 24.19
N ASP A 72 3.78 -20.74 23.93
CA ASP A 72 2.76 -21.69 23.48
C ASP A 72 3.08 -22.27 22.10
N PHE A 73 3.57 -21.42 21.18
CA PHE A 73 4.07 -21.86 19.87
C PHE A 73 5.25 -22.82 20.00
N LEU A 74 6.23 -22.50 20.86
CA LEU A 74 7.38 -23.37 21.13
C LEU A 74 6.96 -24.69 21.76
N MET A 75 6.03 -24.66 22.71
CA MET A 75 5.47 -25.86 23.32
C MET A 75 4.78 -26.74 22.27
N MET A 76 3.91 -26.15 21.44
CA MET A 76 3.23 -26.88 20.37
C MET A 76 4.24 -27.53 19.42
N LEU A 77 5.25 -26.76 19.00
CA LEU A 77 6.32 -27.21 18.12
C LEU A 77 7.08 -28.40 18.74
N LEU A 78 7.54 -28.28 19.99
CA LEU A 78 8.28 -29.32 20.69
C LEU A 78 7.45 -30.62 20.84
N LEU A 79 6.16 -30.51 21.15
CA LEU A 79 5.27 -31.66 21.24
C LEU A 79 5.08 -32.34 19.88
N THR A 80 4.96 -31.57 18.80
CA THR A 80 4.89 -32.14 17.45
C THR A 80 6.18 -32.84 17.05
N PHE A 81 7.35 -32.28 17.37
CA PHE A 81 8.63 -32.94 17.08
C PHE A 81 8.81 -34.23 17.89
N GLY A 82 8.49 -34.24 19.19
CA GLY A 82 8.57 -35.45 20.01
C GLY A 82 7.59 -36.55 19.57
N THR A 83 6.40 -36.19 19.10
CA THR A 83 5.46 -37.16 18.50
C THR A 83 5.95 -37.69 17.15
N ILE A 84 6.56 -36.86 16.30
CA ILE A 84 7.17 -37.30 15.04
C ILE A 84 8.37 -38.22 15.31
N GLU A 85 9.25 -37.89 16.26
CA GLU A 85 10.39 -38.74 16.62
C GLU A 85 9.94 -40.09 17.15
N SER A 86 9.00 -40.12 18.10
CA SER A 86 8.47 -41.37 18.65
C SER A 86 7.75 -42.23 17.61
N VAL A 87 7.01 -41.63 16.68
CA VAL A 87 6.40 -42.35 15.54
C VAL A 87 7.47 -42.89 14.60
N CYS A 88 8.50 -42.10 14.28
CA CYS A 88 9.60 -42.53 13.42
C CYS A 88 10.39 -43.69 14.04
N GLN A 89 10.64 -43.64 15.35
CA GLN A 89 11.35 -44.69 16.09
C GLN A 89 10.51 -45.97 16.23
N SER A 90 9.20 -45.85 16.40
CA SER A 90 8.26 -46.98 16.42
C SER A 90 8.14 -47.65 15.04
N GLN A 91 8.14 -46.87 13.95
CA GLN A 91 8.24 -47.37 12.58
C GLN A 91 9.58 -48.08 12.32
N PHE A 92 10.70 -47.52 12.79
CA PHE A 92 12.02 -48.14 12.63
C PHE A 92 12.16 -49.46 13.43
N GLN A 93 11.52 -49.58 14.59
CA GLN A 93 11.48 -50.82 15.37
C GLN A 93 10.54 -51.88 14.78
N THR A 94 9.41 -51.49 14.19
CA THR A 94 8.47 -52.41 13.52
C THR A 94 9.00 -52.90 12.17
N PHE A 95 9.76 -52.08 11.45
CA PHE A 95 10.44 -52.46 10.20
C PHE A 95 11.92 -52.82 10.38
N GLY A 96 12.37 -53.01 11.62
CA GLY A 96 13.75 -53.24 12.01
C GLY A 96 14.26 -54.67 11.81
N LYS A 97 14.19 -55.19 10.59
CA LYS A 97 15.24 -56.03 9.97
C LYS A 97 15.18 -55.82 8.44
N PRO A 98 16.24 -55.33 7.78
CA PRO A 98 16.39 -55.61 6.36
C PRO A 98 16.54 -57.14 6.22
N VAL A 99 15.57 -57.77 5.56
CA VAL A 99 15.72 -59.13 5.04
C VAL A 99 16.76 -59.03 3.93
N ILE A 100 18.03 -59.22 4.30
CA ILE A 100 19.12 -59.45 3.37
C ILE A 100 18.97 -60.91 2.93
N PHE A 101 18.71 -61.11 1.63
CA PHE A 101 18.78 -62.42 0.95
C PHE A 101 20.21 -62.94 0.93
#